data_AF-A0A4Z0LSY7-F1
#
_entry.id   AF-A0A4Z0LSY7-F1
#
_cell.length_a   1.000
_cell.length_b   1.000
_cell.length_c   1.000
_cell.angle_alpha   90.00
_cell.angle_beta   90.00
_cell.angle_gamma   90.00
#
_symmetry.space_group_name_H-M   'P 1'
#
loop_
_entity.id
_entity.type
_entity.pdbx_description
1 polymer ?
#
loop_
_entity_poly.entity_id
_entity_poly.type
_entity_poly.pdbx_seq_one_letter_code
_entity_poly.pdbx_strand_id
1 'polypeptide(L)'
;MTSFLHAYFTRLHCQPLGVPTVEALRTLHLAHNCAIPFENLDVLLPREIQLDETALEEKLLYARRGGYCFELNGLFERALRDIGFNVRSLLGRVILSHPASFPPRTRRW
;
A
#
# COMPACT_ATOMS: atom_id res chain seq x y z
N MET A 1 14.68 10.37 9.37
CA MET A 1 13.73 9.92 8.34
C MET A 1 14.44 8.90 7.48
N THR A 2 13.86 7.71 7.30
CA THR A 2 14.47 6.61 6.53
C THR A 2 14.55 6.95 5.02
N SER A 3 15.44 6.29 4.28
CA SER A 3 15.53 6.44 2.81
C SER A 3 14.18 6.14 2.14
N PHE A 4 13.52 5.08 2.59
CA PHE A 4 12.19 4.68 2.15
C PHE A 4 11.14 5.78 2.39
N LEU A 5 11.06 6.34 3.61
CA LEU A 5 10.09 7.41 3.91
C LEU A 5 10.31 8.64 3.04
N HIS A 6 11.56 9.00 2.75
CA HIS A 6 11.85 10.10 1.84
C HIS A 6 11.23 9.84 0.46
N ALA A 7 11.53 8.69 -0.16
CA ALA A 7 10.97 8.32 -1.46
C ALA A 7 9.43 8.22 -1.43
N TYR A 8 8.87 7.72 -0.33
CA TYR A 8 7.43 7.60 -0.13
C TYR A 8 6.74 8.97 -0.10
N PHE A 9 7.20 9.90 0.74
CA PHE A 9 6.64 11.26 0.78
C PHE A 9 6.82 11.99 -0.56
N THR A 10 7.95 11.81 -1.25
CA THR A 10 8.17 12.34 -2.60
C THR A 10 7.14 11.79 -3.58
N ARG A 11 6.87 10.48 -3.57
CA ARG A 11 5.85 9.87 -4.44
C ARG A 11 4.44 10.39 -4.13
N LEU A 12 4.14 10.63 -2.85
CA LEU A 12 2.84 11.14 -2.42
C LEU A 12 2.63 12.64 -2.67
N HIS A 13 3.67 13.38 -3.08
CA HIS A 13 3.63 14.85 -3.14
C HIS A 13 3.19 15.47 -1.81
N CYS A 14 3.61 14.87 -0.69
CA CYS A 14 3.19 15.20 0.66
C CYS A 14 4.39 15.68 1.49
N GLN A 15 4.15 16.59 2.44
CA GLN A 15 5.18 16.99 3.40
C GLN A 15 5.49 15.85 4.37
N PRO A 16 6.76 15.70 4.82
CA PRO A 16 7.12 14.68 5.80
C PRO A 16 6.30 14.78 7.09
N LEU A 17 5.78 13.64 7.54
CA LEU A 17 5.06 13.48 8.80
C LEU A 17 5.85 12.50 9.68
N GLY A 18 6.19 12.93 10.90
CA GLY A 18 7.05 12.15 11.82
C GLY A 18 6.39 11.77 13.15
N VAL A 19 5.13 12.12 13.38
CA VAL A 19 4.41 11.83 14.63
C VAL A 19 3.18 10.98 14.32
N PRO A 20 2.99 9.82 14.97
CA PRO A 20 1.91 8.89 14.66
C PRO A 20 0.58 9.32 15.28
N THR A 21 -0.06 10.35 14.69
CA THR A 21 -1.39 10.83 15.11
C THR A 21 -2.50 10.43 14.13
N VAL A 22 -3.76 10.56 14.56
CA VAL A 22 -4.92 10.30 13.68
C VAL A 22 -4.95 11.28 12.50
N GLU A 23 -4.55 12.52 12.70
CA GLU A 23 -4.47 13.56 11.65
C GLU A 23 -3.41 13.20 10.61
N ALA A 24 -2.25 12.70 11.06
CA ALA A 24 -1.20 12.20 10.19
C ALA A 24 -1.71 11.01 9.36
N LEU A 25 -2.39 10.05 9.99
CA LEU A 25 -2.98 8.89 9.32
C LEU A 25 -4.01 9.29 8.26
N ARG A 26 -4.93 10.22 8.57
CA ARG A 26 -5.94 10.72 7.61
C ARG A 26 -5.30 11.36 6.39
N THR A 27 -4.30 12.22 6.62
CA THR A 27 -3.57 12.90 5.56
C THR A 27 -2.83 11.91 4.68
N LEU A 28 -2.08 10.98 5.29
CA LEU A 28 -1.32 9.95 4.60
C LEU A 28 -2.22 9.02 3.78
N HIS A 29 -3.33 8.59 4.36
CA HIS A 29 -4.28 7.71 3.67
C HIS A 29 -4.82 8.38 2.41
N LEU A 30 -5.25 9.64 2.49
CA LEU A 30 -5.74 10.38 1.32
C LEU A 30 -4.63 10.55 0.28
N ALA A 31 -3.44 10.99 0.69
CA ALA A 31 -2.31 11.19 -0.22
C ALA A 31 -1.90 9.89 -0.93
N HIS A 32 -1.88 8.75 -0.23
CA HIS A 32 -1.61 7.43 -0.82
C HIS A 32 -2.63 7.08 -1.91
N ASN A 33 -3.92 7.23 -1.61
CA ASN A 33 -5.00 6.93 -2.56
C ASN A 33 -4.95 7.84 -3.80
N CYS A 34 -4.52 9.09 -3.67
CA CYS A 34 -4.42 10.01 -4.79
C CYS A 34 -3.17 9.81 -5.66
N ALA A 35 -2.06 9.29 -5.09
CA ALA A 35 -0.78 9.24 -5.77
C ALA A 35 -0.39 7.85 -6.32
N ILE A 36 -0.92 6.77 -5.74
CA ILE A 36 -0.58 5.39 -6.13
C ILE A 36 -1.84 4.71 -6.67
N PRO A 37 -1.92 4.46 -7.99
CA PRO A 37 -3.13 3.92 -8.59
C PRO A 37 -3.34 2.45 -8.20
N PHE A 38 -4.60 2.03 -8.19
CA PHE A 38 -4.95 0.61 -8.17
C PHE A 38 -4.85 0.05 -9.59
N GLU A 39 -4.06 -1.00 -9.79
CA GLU A 39 -3.93 -1.69 -11.09
C GLU A 39 -3.60 -3.18 -10.93
N ASN A 40 -3.78 -3.93 -12.01
CA ASN A 40 -3.49 -5.37 -12.10
C ASN A 40 -2.75 -5.74 -13.40
N LEU A 41 -2.01 -4.81 -14.02
CA LEU A 41 -1.44 -5.02 -15.35
C LEU A 41 -0.41 -6.15 -15.36
N ASP A 42 0.36 -6.31 -14.30
CA ASP A 42 1.37 -7.38 -14.22
C ASP A 42 0.72 -8.78 -14.25
N VAL A 43 -0.50 -8.94 -13.72
CA VAL A 43 -1.29 -10.18 -13.85
C VAL A 43 -1.66 -10.46 -15.31
N LEU A 44 -2.07 -9.42 -16.04
CA LEU A 44 -2.47 -9.53 -17.44
C LEU A 44 -1.27 -9.75 -18.38
N LEU A 45 -0.07 -9.34 -17.96
CA LEU A 45 1.19 -9.40 -18.71
C LEU A 45 2.08 -10.58 -18.28
N PRO A 46 1.46 -11.70 -17.86
CA PRO A 46 2.04 -12.80 -17.06
C PRO A 46 3.35 -12.51 -16.32
N ARG A 47 3.40 -11.44 -15.52
CA ARG A 47 4.53 -11.11 -14.65
C ARG A 47 4.25 -11.52 -13.22
N GLU A 48 5.25 -12.11 -12.57
CA GLU A 48 5.16 -12.43 -11.15
C GLU A 48 5.07 -11.15 -10.30
N ILE A 49 4.27 -11.22 -9.23
CA ILE A 49 4.10 -10.13 -8.28
C ILE A 49 4.92 -10.46 -7.03
N GLN A 50 5.98 -9.69 -6.81
CA GLN A 50 6.83 -9.78 -5.63
C GLN A 50 6.29 -8.87 -4.52
N LEU A 51 6.31 -9.35 -3.28
CA LEU A 51 5.69 -8.67 -2.11
C LEU A 51 6.70 -8.29 -1.02
N ASP A 52 8.00 -8.51 -1.24
CA ASP A 52 9.05 -8.04 -0.35
C ASP A 52 9.17 -6.51 -0.40
N GLU A 53 9.73 -5.92 0.66
CA GLU A 53 9.77 -4.47 0.83
C GLU A 53 10.55 -3.75 -0.28
N THR A 54 11.59 -4.38 -0.84
CA THR A 54 12.43 -3.81 -1.91
C THR A 54 11.68 -3.81 -3.23
N ALA A 55 11.06 -4.92 -3.62
CA ALA A 55 10.30 -4.98 -4.86
C ALA A 55 9.09 -4.02 -4.86
N LEU A 56 8.42 -3.87 -3.72
CA LEU A 56 7.34 -2.89 -3.56
C LEU A 56 7.86 -1.45 -3.70
N GLU A 57 9.01 -1.14 -3.13
CA GLU A 57 9.64 0.18 -3.25
C GLU A 57 10.00 0.50 -4.71
N GLU A 58 10.66 -0.44 -5.39
CA GLU A 58 11.04 -0.31 -6.80
C GLU A 58 9.83 -0.11 -7.71
N LYS A 59 8.81 -0.95 -7.57
CA LYS A 59 7.61 -0.87 -8.41
C LYS A 59 6.76 0.36 -8.07
N LEU A 60 6.37 0.48 -6.80
CA LEU A 60 5.35 1.42 -6.37
C LEU A 60 5.89 2.80 -6.05
N LEU A 61 7.20 3.02 -5.87
CA LEU A 61 7.76 4.36 -5.69
C LEU A 61 8.56 4.80 -6.93
N TYR A 62 9.61 4.06 -7.29
CA TYR A 62 10.57 4.47 -8.32
C TYR A 62 10.02 4.31 -9.75
N ALA A 63 9.42 3.16 -10.08
CA ALA A 63 8.87 2.90 -11.41
C ALA A 63 7.54 3.61 -11.69
N ARG A 64 7.00 4.35 -10.73
CA ARG A 64 5.74 5.10 -10.85
C ARG A 64 4.52 4.26 -11.22
N ARG A 65 4.53 2.97 -10.87
CA ARG A 65 3.42 2.02 -11.09
C ARG A 65 2.44 2.01 -9.91
N GLY A 66 1.33 1.32 -10.12
CA GLY A 66 0.40 0.95 -9.06
C GLY A 66 0.44 -0.55 -8.76
N GLY A 67 -0.53 -1.00 -7.98
CA GLY A 67 -0.70 -2.42 -7.66
C GLY A 67 -2.07 -2.67 -7.08
N TYR A 68 -2.28 -3.87 -6.54
CA TYR A 68 -3.53 -4.20 -5.85
C TYR A 68 -3.34 -4.33 -4.33
N CYS A 69 -4.33 -4.88 -3.63
CA CYS A 69 -4.40 -4.85 -2.16
C CYS A 69 -3.14 -5.33 -1.42
N PHE A 70 -2.46 -6.38 -1.90
CA PHE A 70 -1.26 -6.90 -1.23
C PHE A 70 -0.07 -5.94 -1.30
N GLU A 71 0.07 -5.26 -2.44
CA GLU A 71 1.17 -4.36 -2.74
C GLU A 71 0.93 -2.98 -2.12
N LEU A 72 -0.26 -2.40 -2.36
CA LEU A 72 -0.63 -1.07 -1.85
C LEU A 72 -0.62 -1.04 -0.31
N ASN A 73 -1.31 -1.99 0.33
CA ASN A 73 -1.35 -2.04 1.79
C ASN A 73 -0.03 -2.55 2.38
N GLY A 74 0.80 -3.27 1.62
CA GLY A 74 2.16 -3.63 2.04
C GLY A 74 3.07 -2.42 2.13
N LEU A 75 3.08 -1.59 1.09
CA LEU A 75 3.81 -0.34 1.08
C LEU A 75 3.31 0.62 2.17
N PHE A 76 1.99 0.72 2.34
CA PHE A 76 1.40 1.60 3.34
C PHE A 76 1.69 1.13 4.76
N GLU A 77 1.64 -0.19 5.03
CA GLU A 77 2.03 -0.76 6.33
C GLU A 77 3.48 -0.41 6.68
N ARG A 78 4.42 -0.55 5.73
CA ARG A 78 5.82 -0.17 5.93
C ARG A 78 5.95 1.33 6.27
N ALA A 79 5.26 2.19 5.54
CA ALA A 79 5.26 3.65 5.79
C ALA A 79 4.74 4.00 7.19
N LEU A 80 3.61 3.41 7.59
CA LEU A 80 3.05 3.64 8.92
C LEU A 80 3.98 3.12 10.02
N ARG A 81 4.59 1.96 9.83
CA ARG A 81 5.56 1.37 10.77
C ARG A 81 6.79 2.27 10.94
N ASP A 82 7.37 2.74 9.85
CA ASP A 82 8.55 3.62 9.86
C ASP A 82 8.25 5.00 10.50
N ILE A 83 7.01 5.49 10.41
CA ILE A 83 6.55 6.71 11.10
C ILE A 83 6.32 6.48 12.60
N GLY A 84 6.23 5.21 13.04
CA GLY A 84 6.07 4.83 14.44
C GLY A 84 4.64 4.42 14.83
N PHE A 85 3.74 4.20 13.88
CA PHE A 85 2.45 3.58 14.17
C PHE A 85 2.60 2.10 14.51
N ASN A 86 1.74 1.59 15.39
CA ASN A 86 1.60 0.16 15.63
C ASN A 86 0.61 -0.45 14.63
N VAL A 87 1.12 -1.12 13.61
CA VAL A 87 0.32 -1.65 12.49
C VAL A 87 0.62 -3.12 12.22
N ARG A 88 -0.40 -3.83 11.75
CA ARG A 88 -0.31 -5.18 11.19
C ARG A 88 -1.38 -5.36 10.13
N SER A 89 -1.08 -6.11 9.09
CA SER A 89 -2.07 -6.48 8.09
C SER A 89 -3.09 -7.47 8.59
N LEU A 90 -4.31 -7.33 8.07
CA LEU A 90 -5.37 -8.32 8.22
C LEU A 90 -5.81 -8.83 6.85
N LEU A 91 -6.31 -10.07 6.83
CA LEU A 91 -6.86 -10.67 5.62
C LEU A 91 -8.39 -10.77 5.73
N GLY A 92 -9.07 -10.29 4.70
CA GLY A 92 -10.52 -10.29 4.56
C GLY A 92 -11.01 -11.06 3.34
N ARG A 93 -12.33 -11.26 3.29
CA ARG A 93 -13.05 -11.95 2.21
C ARG A 93 -13.90 -10.93 1.46
N VAL A 94 -13.79 -10.88 0.13
CA VAL A 94 -14.57 -9.94 -0.69
C VAL A 94 -15.96 -10.53 -0.97
N ILE A 95 -17.01 -9.91 -0.44
CA ILE A 95 -18.40 -10.39 -0.54
C ILE A 95 -19.30 -9.51 -1.43
N LEU A 96 -18.70 -8.59 -2.19
CA LEU A 96 -19.44 -7.60 -3.01
C LEU A 96 -20.41 -8.26 -4.00
N SER A 97 -20.05 -9.42 -4.54
CA SER A 97 -20.89 -10.17 -5.48
C SER A 97 -21.99 -11.01 -4.82
N HIS A 98 -22.20 -10.88 -3.51
CA HIS A 98 -23.11 -11.72 -2.71
C HIS A 98 -22.92 -13.23 -2.96
N PRO A 99 -21.71 -13.77 -2.75
CA PRO A 99 -21.43 -15.18 -3.05
C PRO A 99 -22.24 -16.12 -2.16
N ALA A 100 -22.67 -17.26 -2.71
CA ALA A 100 -23.44 -18.27 -1.99
C ALA A 100 -22.67 -18.96 -0.84
N SER A 101 -21.35 -18.85 -0.82
CA SER A 101 -20.48 -19.36 0.24
C SER A 101 -19.34 -18.38 0.52
N PHE A 102 -18.69 -18.52 1.68
CA PHE A 102 -17.59 -17.62 2.05
C PHE A 102 -16.38 -17.79 1.12
N PRO A 103 -15.98 -16.73 0.39
CA PRO A 103 -14.85 -16.81 -0.53
C PRO A 103 -13.52 -16.85 0.25
N PRO A 104 -12.40 -17.24 -0.39
CA PRO A 104 -11.08 -17.22 0.23
C PRO A 104 -10.66 -15.82 0.71
N ARG A 105 -9.60 -15.77 1.52
CA ARG A 105 -9.04 -14.53 2.06
C ARG A 105 -8.15 -13.83 1.02
N THR A 106 -8.77 -13.15 0.06
CA THR A 106 -8.10 -12.57 -1.11
C THR A 106 -7.78 -11.07 -0.96
N ARG A 107 -8.19 -10.42 0.14
CA ARG A 107 -7.98 -8.99 0.36
C ARG A 107 -7.11 -8.74 1.58
N ARG A 108 -5.98 -8.06 1.40
CA ARG A 108 -5.21 -7.44 2.49
C ARG A 108 -5.84 -6.10 2.86
N TRP A 109 -6.02 -5.84 4.15
CA TRP A 109 -6.44 -4.56 4.73
C TRP A 109 -5.34 -4.01 5.62
#